data_AF-A0A1Q3HWB1-F1
#
_entry.id   AF-A0A1Q3HWB1-F1
#
_cell.length_a   1.000
_cell.length_b   1.000
_cell.length_c   1.000
_cell.angle_alpha   90.00
_cell.angle_beta   90.00
_cell.angle_gamma   90.00
#
_symmetry.space_group_name_H-M   'P 1'
#
loop_
_entity.id
_entity.type
_entity.pdbx_description
1 polymer ?
#
loop_
_entity_poly.entity_id
_entity_poly.type
_entity_poly.pdbx_seq_one_letter_code
_entity_poly.pdbx_strand_id
1 'polypeptide(L)'
;MPWEFFLGNAAHRLIAYMYGVNHPQSEVHYNTKTLFDIVQRGKLGDPSRLLEGERELRPDIADVRRRHLFEIKPWNEQGLQDGRLEVRFYLDALNRAVLVGRSFVGGTEFRGEVLIRFARGEYIWRLEWQTTEPGVVQYRWTRSQQRFESEAAAYEAGQWVDITEQEMRQYGGWVGQAVEGMVNRRERLATFSGVVGVVIEVMGDAATGFFSGAIFGRMSSGPGIQRPPAQGGGQVIPFPARPGPTVPPNQVPAAAGMSLPR
;
A
#
# COMPACT_ATOMS: atom_id res chain seq x y z
N MET A 1 18.88 -8.65 15.90
CA MET A 1 18.01 -8.37 14.74
C MET A 1 16.53 -8.56 15.09
N PRO A 2 15.84 -7.56 15.70
CA PRO A 2 14.38 -7.60 15.83
C PRO A 2 13.63 -6.51 15.03
N TRP A 3 14.28 -5.43 14.63
CA TRP A 3 13.63 -4.26 14.01
C TRP A 3 13.25 -4.45 12.54
N GLU A 4 14.04 -5.22 11.79
CA GLU A 4 13.89 -5.50 10.36
C GLU A 4 12.61 -6.31 10.15
N PHE A 5 12.38 -7.24 11.07
CA PHE A 5 11.17 -8.03 11.20
C PHE A 5 9.93 -7.17 11.52
N PHE A 6 10.05 -6.13 12.36
CA PHE A 6 8.91 -5.25 12.67
C PHE A 6 8.49 -4.43 11.46
N LEU A 7 9.43 -3.79 10.75
CA LEU A 7 9.11 -2.99 9.56
C LEU A 7 8.67 -3.84 8.38
N GLY A 8 9.26 -5.03 8.22
CA GLY A 8 8.82 -6.01 7.22
C GLY A 8 7.40 -6.47 7.47
N ASN A 9 7.09 -6.95 8.68
CA ASN A 9 5.73 -7.38 9.01
C ASN A 9 4.71 -6.24 8.89
N ALA A 10 5.08 -5.03 9.30
CA ALA A 10 4.24 -3.85 9.13
C ALA A 10 3.94 -3.56 7.66
N ALA A 11 4.97 -3.64 6.79
CA ALA A 11 4.78 -3.46 5.36
C ALA A 11 3.87 -4.53 4.75
N HIS A 12 4.14 -5.81 5.01
CA HIS A 12 3.35 -6.92 4.48
C HIS A 12 1.89 -6.79 4.90
N ARG A 13 1.65 -6.57 6.21
CA ARG A 13 0.29 -6.44 6.74
C ARG A 13 -0.45 -5.26 6.13
N LEU A 14 0.19 -4.10 6.03
CA LEU A 14 -0.45 -2.90 5.48
C LEU A 14 -0.72 -3.03 3.98
N ILE A 15 0.24 -3.50 3.21
CA ILE A 15 0.11 -3.68 1.75
C ILE A 15 -0.98 -4.70 1.43
N ALA A 16 -0.99 -5.85 2.11
CA ALA A 16 -2.01 -6.88 1.97
C ALA A 16 -3.42 -6.34 2.32
N TYR A 17 -3.53 -5.62 3.44
CA TYR A 17 -4.77 -4.96 3.83
C TYR A 17 -5.25 -3.95 2.77
N MET A 18 -4.35 -3.10 2.26
CA MET A 18 -4.67 -2.12 1.22
C MET A 18 -5.09 -2.77 -0.10
N TYR A 19 -4.52 -3.94 -0.43
CA TYR A 19 -4.99 -4.71 -1.57
C TYR A 19 -6.46 -5.11 -1.40
N GLY A 20 -6.84 -5.62 -0.21
CA GLY A 20 -8.24 -5.99 0.09
C GLY A 20 -9.21 -4.82 -0.02
N VAL A 21 -8.83 -3.67 0.55
CA VAL A 21 -9.64 -2.44 0.47
C VAL A 21 -9.87 -2.02 -0.97
N ASN A 22 -8.86 -2.16 -1.84
CA ASN A 22 -8.97 -1.85 -3.27
C ASN A 22 -9.73 -2.92 -4.09
N HIS A 23 -9.97 -4.09 -3.50
CA HIS A 23 -10.62 -5.23 -4.14
C HIS A 23 -11.74 -5.81 -3.26
N PRO A 24 -12.76 -5.00 -2.91
CA PRO A 24 -13.76 -5.37 -1.89
C PRO A 24 -14.65 -6.56 -2.29
N GLN A 25 -14.71 -6.88 -3.57
CA GLN A 25 -15.47 -8.00 -4.11
C GLN A 25 -14.63 -9.26 -4.33
N SER A 26 -13.32 -9.19 -4.12
CA SER A 26 -12.41 -10.32 -4.24
C SER A 26 -12.35 -11.10 -2.93
N GLU A 27 -12.29 -12.43 -3.05
CA GLU A 27 -11.87 -13.27 -1.94
C GLU A 27 -10.34 -13.26 -1.91
N VAL A 28 -9.78 -12.56 -0.92
CA VAL A 28 -8.33 -12.38 -0.79
C VAL A 28 -7.85 -13.05 0.49
N HIS A 29 -6.75 -13.80 0.38
CA HIS A 29 -6.07 -14.43 1.50
C HIS A 29 -4.69 -13.80 1.69
N TYR A 30 -4.34 -13.52 2.95
CA TYR A 30 -3.05 -12.92 3.33
C TYR A 30 -2.33 -13.82 4.32
N ASN A 31 -1.03 -14.11 4.10
CA ASN A 31 0.03 -14.71 4.95
C ASN A 31 -0.33 -15.85 5.94
N THR A 32 -1.60 -16.24 6.05
CA THR A 32 -2.21 -17.02 7.13
C THR A 32 -2.96 -18.22 6.58
N LYS A 33 -3.30 -18.19 5.28
CA LYS A 33 -3.92 -19.31 4.58
C LYS A 33 -2.87 -20.03 3.76
N THR A 34 -2.82 -21.33 3.96
CA THR A 34 -1.92 -22.19 3.21
C THR A 34 -2.46 -22.44 1.80
N LEU A 35 -1.63 -22.87 0.87
CA LEU A 35 -2.09 -23.27 -0.47
C LEU A 35 -3.16 -24.36 -0.39
N PHE A 36 -3.03 -25.30 0.56
CA PHE A 36 -4.06 -26.31 0.81
C PHE A 36 -5.41 -25.67 1.16
N ASP A 37 -5.43 -24.74 2.12
CA ASP A 37 -6.64 -24.02 2.53
C ASP A 37 -7.23 -23.21 1.37
N ILE A 38 -6.39 -22.52 0.59
CA ILE A 38 -6.82 -21.71 -0.56
C ILE A 38 -7.51 -22.58 -1.61
N VAL A 39 -6.91 -23.71 -1.98
CA VAL A 39 -7.48 -24.63 -2.98
C VAL A 39 -8.75 -25.28 -2.46
N GLN A 40 -8.74 -25.77 -1.22
CA GLN A 40 -9.86 -26.51 -0.62
C GLN A 40 -11.07 -25.62 -0.39
N ARG A 41 -10.89 -24.47 0.27
CA ARG A 41 -12.01 -23.58 0.64
C ARG A 41 -12.54 -22.82 -0.55
N GLY A 42 -11.65 -22.35 -1.44
CA GLY A 42 -12.03 -21.69 -2.68
C GLY A 42 -12.65 -22.64 -3.73
N LYS A 43 -12.69 -23.96 -3.45
CA LYS A 43 -13.17 -25.01 -4.39
C LYS A 43 -12.53 -24.85 -5.76
N LEU A 44 -11.21 -24.62 -5.77
CA LEU A 44 -10.46 -24.25 -6.97
C LEU A 44 -9.96 -25.44 -7.77
N GLY A 45 -9.89 -26.61 -7.13
CA GLY A 45 -9.46 -27.87 -7.73
C GLY A 45 -9.23 -28.94 -6.67
N ASP A 46 -8.19 -29.74 -6.86
CA ASP A 46 -7.87 -30.88 -6.03
C ASP A 46 -6.61 -30.60 -5.18
N PRO A 47 -6.78 -30.35 -3.86
CA PRO A 47 -5.64 -30.06 -2.99
C PRO A 47 -4.71 -31.25 -2.78
N SER A 48 -5.13 -32.49 -3.11
CA SER A 48 -4.26 -33.67 -3.03
C SER A 48 -3.11 -33.63 -4.05
N ARG A 49 -3.23 -32.81 -5.10
CA ARG A 49 -2.21 -32.59 -6.13
C ARG A 49 -1.07 -31.67 -5.67
N LEU A 50 -1.20 -31.02 -4.51
CA LEU A 50 -0.10 -30.33 -3.85
C LEU A 50 0.85 -31.36 -3.22
N LEU A 51 2.16 -31.19 -3.42
CA LEU A 51 3.20 -31.96 -2.74
C LEU A 51 3.18 -31.67 -1.24
N GLU A 52 3.74 -32.58 -0.44
CA GLU A 52 3.71 -32.49 1.03
C GLU A 52 4.25 -31.15 1.55
N GLY A 53 5.39 -30.69 1.05
CA GLY A 53 5.96 -29.38 1.41
C GLY A 53 5.21 -28.17 0.85
N GLU A 54 4.42 -28.35 -0.21
CA GLU A 54 3.68 -27.26 -0.85
C GLU A 54 2.37 -26.92 -0.13
N ARG A 55 1.84 -27.85 0.66
CA ARG A 55 0.54 -27.68 1.31
C ARG A 55 0.55 -26.57 2.35
N GLU A 56 1.68 -26.35 3.00
CA GLU A 56 1.86 -25.39 4.10
C GLU A 56 2.36 -24.02 3.64
N LEU A 57 2.66 -23.88 2.36
CA LEU A 57 3.09 -22.65 1.72
C LEU A 57 2.03 -21.55 1.85
N ARG A 58 2.47 -20.31 2.11
CA ARG A 58 1.60 -19.16 2.37
C ARG A 58 2.08 -17.99 1.52
N PRO A 59 1.44 -17.72 0.37
CA PRO A 59 1.77 -16.54 -0.39
C PRO A 59 1.38 -15.29 0.39
N ASP A 60 2.04 -14.16 0.10
CA ASP A 60 1.74 -12.92 0.80
C ASP A 60 0.32 -12.42 0.48
N ILE A 61 -0.06 -12.47 -0.81
CA ILE A 61 -1.43 -12.15 -1.26
C ILE A 61 -1.86 -13.18 -2.30
N ALA A 62 -2.99 -13.84 -2.05
CA ALA A 62 -3.70 -14.62 -3.06
C ALA A 62 -5.13 -14.10 -3.25
N ASP A 63 -5.41 -13.51 -4.42
CA ASP A 63 -6.77 -13.14 -4.84
C ASP A 63 -7.36 -14.29 -5.65
N VAL A 64 -8.30 -15.02 -5.05
CA VAL A 64 -8.91 -16.20 -5.64
C VAL A 64 -9.83 -15.84 -6.80
N ARG A 65 -10.53 -14.70 -6.71
CA ARG A 65 -11.50 -14.27 -7.72
C ARG A 65 -10.80 -13.82 -9.00
N ARG A 66 -9.74 -13.02 -8.86
CA ARG A 66 -8.91 -12.54 -9.97
C ARG A 66 -7.86 -13.55 -10.40
N ARG A 67 -7.58 -14.55 -9.55
CA ARG A 67 -6.51 -15.54 -9.72
C ARG A 67 -5.14 -14.88 -9.81
N HIS A 68 -4.92 -13.88 -8.97
CA HIS A 68 -3.64 -13.19 -8.87
C HIS A 68 -2.92 -13.64 -7.61
N LEU A 69 -1.61 -13.82 -7.74
CA LEU A 69 -0.70 -14.05 -6.62
C LEU A 69 0.32 -12.92 -6.56
N PHE A 70 0.65 -12.48 -5.34
CA PHE A 70 1.75 -11.56 -5.09
C PHE A 70 2.61 -11.99 -3.91
N GLU A 71 3.91 -11.74 -4.05
CA GLU A 71 4.90 -11.72 -2.97
C GLU A 71 5.36 -10.28 -2.73
N ILE A 72 5.52 -9.92 -1.47
CA ILE A 72 5.89 -8.59 -1.00
C ILE A 72 7.35 -8.66 -0.55
N LYS A 73 8.22 -7.83 -1.13
CA LYS A 73 9.66 -7.86 -0.83
C LYS A 73 10.23 -6.45 -0.65
N PRO A 74 11.33 -6.28 0.08
CA PRO A 74 12.03 -5.00 0.11
C PRO A 74 12.45 -4.54 -1.29
N TRP A 75 12.48 -3.24 -1.50
CA TRP A 75 12.83 -2.62 -2.78
C TRP A 75 14.35 -2.57 -2.98
N ASN A 76 14.93 -3.74 -3.26
CA ASN A 76 16.31 -3.92 -3.66
C ASN A 76 16.43 -5.13 -4.62
N GLU A 77 17.61 -5.32 -5.21
CA GLU A 77 17.84 -6.38 -6.20
C GLU A 77 17.64 -7.78 -5.60
N GLN A 78 18.10 -8.02 -4.37
CA GLN A 78 17.92 -9.30 -3.69
C GLN A 78 16.43 -9.62 -3.48
N GLY A 79 15.65 -8.65 -3.00
CA GLY A 79 14.21 -8.79 -2.81
C GLY A 79 13.48 -9.05 -4.12
N LEU A 80 13.92 -8.47 -5.24
CA LEU A 80 13.36 -8.76 -6.56
C LEU A 80 13.64 -10.22 -6.97
N GLN A 81 14.88 -10.69 -6.79
CA GLN A 81 15.27 -12.06 -7.11
C GLN A 81 14.53 -13.08 -6.25
N ASP A 82 14.46 -12.86 -4.94
CA ASP A 82 13.75 -13.72 -4.00
C ASP A 82 12.26 -13.75 -4.33
N GLY A 83 11.64 -12.59 -4.56
CA GLY A 83 10.24 -12.48 -4.97
C GLY A 83 9.94 -13.25 -6.25
N ARG A 84 10.81 -13.14 -7.27
CA ARG A 84 10.64 -13.86 -8.54
C ARG A 84 10.66 -15.39 -8.34
N LEU A 85 11.59 -15.88 -7.53
CA LEU A 85 11.71 -17.31 -7.24
C LEU A 85 10.49 -17.82 -6.47
N GLU A 86 10.06 -17.09 -5.45
CA GLU A 86 8.90 -17.47 -4.63
C GLU A 86 7.60 -17.42 -5.43
N VAL A 87 7.35 -16.36 -6.21
CA VAL A 87 6.16 -16.27 -7.08
C VAL A 87 6.09 -17.44 -8.04
N ARG A 88 7.21 -17.78 -8.70
CA ARG A 88 7.26 -18.92 -9.61
C ARG A 88 6.92 -20.22 -8.88
N PHE A 89 7.53 -20.42 -7.72
CA PHE A 89 7.31 -21.62 -6.91
C PHE A 89 5.85 -21.75 -6.44
N TYR A 90 5.25 -20.67 -5.94
CA TYR A 90 3.85 -20.68 -5.53
C TYR A 90 2.89 -20.88 -6.71
N LEU A 91 3.14 -20.24 -7.85
CA LEU A 91 2.31 -20.41 -9.04
C LEU A 91 2.40 -21.83 -9.59
N ASP A 92 3.59 -22.43 -9.64
CA ASP A 92 3.78 -23.81 -10.10
C ASP A 92 3.04 -24.80 -9.18
N ALA A 93 3.12 -24.63 -7.86
CA ALA A 93 2.41 -25.45 -6.88
C ALA A 93 0.89 -25.27 -6.99
N LEU A 94 0.41 -24.03 -6.95
CA LEU A 94 -1.02 -23.71 -6.98
C LEU A 94 -1.67 -24.16 -8.29
N ASN A 95 -1.02 -23.89 -9.44
CA ASN A 95 -1.56 -24.25 -10.75
C ASN A 95 -1.57 -25.76 -11.01
N ARG A 96 -0.77 -26.54 -10.29
CA ARG A 96 -0.89 -28.00 -10.28
C ARG A 96 -2.17 -28.47 -9.62
N ALA A 97 -2.67 -27.75 -8.62
CA ALA A 97 -3.82 -28.15 -7.83
C ALA A 97 -5.16 -27.61 -8.36
N VAL A 98 -5.17 -26.48 -9.07
CA VAL A 98 -6.42 -25.90 -9.62
C VAL A 98 -6.95 -26.62 -10.86
N LEU A 99 -8.24 -26.41 -11.15
CA LEU A 99 -8.90 -26.91 -12.36
C LEU A 99 -8.32 -26.26 -13.63
N VAL A 100 -8.34 -27.02 -14.72
CA VAL A 100 -7.95 -26.52 -16.06
C VAL A 100 -8.78 -25.28 -16.41
N GLY A 101 -8.10 -24.24 -16.92
CA GLY A 101 -8.72 -22.95 -17.25
C GLY A 101 -8.93 -22.01 -16.05
N ARG A 102 -8.50 -22.41 -14.84
CA ARG A 102 -8.54 -21.57 -13.63
C ARG A 102 -7.16 -21.28 -13.06
N SER A 103 -6.15 -21.26 -13.92
CA SER A 103 -4.77 -20.97 -13.50
C SER A 103 -4.64 -19.57 -12.91
N PHE A 104 -3.83 -19.48 -11.86
CA PHE A 104 -3.32 -18.26 -11.27
C PHE A 104 -2.15 -17.72 -12.10
N VAL A 105 -2.01 -16.41 -12.04
CA VAL A 105 -0.89 -15.66 -12.62
C VAL A 105 -0.32 -14.68 -11.60
N GLY A 106 0.90 -14.23 -11.83
CA GLY A 106 1.45 -13.11 -11.07
C GLY A 106 0.63 -11.86 -11.35
N GLY A 107 0.10 -11.23 -10.31
CA GLY A 107 -0.71 -10.03 -10.50
C GLY A 107 0.13 -8.83 -10.96
N THR A 108 -0.54 -7.84 -11.56
CA THR A 108 0.11 -6.64 -12.11
C THR A 108 -0.52 -5.37 -11.57
N GLU A 109 0.14 -4.23 -11.81
CA GLU A 109 -0.40 -2.87 -11.60
C GLU A 109 -0.83 -2.53 -10.16
N PHE A 110 -0.38 -3.31 -9.16
CA PHE A 110 -0.63 -2.99 -7.77
C PHE A 110 0.46 -2.06 -7.22
N ARG A 111 0.06 -0.84 -6.85
CA ARG A 111 0.93 0.20 -6.30
C ARG A 111 0.17 1.06 -5.30
N GLY A 112 0.90 1.74 -4.44
CA GLY A 112 0.34 2.72 -3.52
C GLY A 112 1.38 3.27 -2.56
N GLU A 113 0.94 4.21 -1.75
CA GLU A 113 1.73 4.75 -0.65
C GLU A 113 0.83 5.10 0.54
N VAL A 114 1.39 5.05 1.75
CA VAL A 114 0.72 5.42 2.99
C VAL A 114 1.69 6.20 3.86
N LEU A 115 1.19 7.29 4.45
CA LEU A 115 1.90 8.07 5.45
C LEU A 115 1.50 7.63 6.85
N ILE A 116 2.48 7.52 7.74
CA ILE A 116 2.32 7.02 9.11
C ILE A 116 2.98 8.00 10.06
N ARG A 117 2.19 8.46 11.02
CA ARG A 117 2.62 9.14 12.22
C ARG A 117 2.31 8.26 13.43
N PHE A 118 3.21 8.24 14.41
CA PHE A 118 3.09 7.43 15.62
C PHE A 118 3.53 8.23 16.84
N ALA A 119 3.11 7.82 18.04
CA ALA A 119 3.16 8.60 19.29
C ALA A 119 4.57 9.04 19.77
N ARG A 120 5.63 8.63 19.06
CA ARG A 120 7.03 9.04 19.29
C ARG A 120 7.78 9.37 17.99
N GLY A 121 7.08 9.44 16.88
CA GLY A 121 7.66 9.71 15.58
C GLY A 121 7.93 11.20 15.45
N GLU A 122 9.21 11.58 15.40
CA GLU A 122 9.60 12.95 15.12
C GLU A 122 9.35 13.34 13.66
N TYR A 123 9.36 12.35 12.78
CA TYR A 123 9.18 12.48 11.35
C TYR A 123 7.91 11.76 10.89
N ILE A 124 7.44 12.12 9.70
CA ILE A 124 6.36 11.40 9.04
C ILE A 124 6.97 10.29 8.22
N TRP A 125 6.57 9.06 8.46
CA TRP A 125 7.08 7.89 7.78
C TRP A 125 6.20 7.60 6.57
N ARG A 126 6.79 7.09 5.50
CA ARG A 126 6.10 6.71 4.29
C ARG A 126 6.45 5.27 3.94
N LEU A 127 5.42 4.46 3.74
CA LEU A 127 5.54 3.19 3.05
C LEU A 127 5.06 3.42 1.62
N GLU A 128 5.90 3.10 0.64
CA GLU A 128 5.50 3.06 -0.76
C GLU A 128 5.76 1.67 -1.32
N TRP A 129 4.90 1.24 -2.25
CA TRP A 129 5.04 -0.05 -2.91
C TRP A 129 4.58 0.01 -4.36
N GLN A 130 5.15 -0.87 -5.17
CA GLN A 130 4.70 -1.09 -6.54
C GLN A 130 5.03 -2.50 -7.02
N THR A 131 4.24 -2.99 -7.95
CA THR A 131 4.54 -4.23 -8.67
C THR A 131 5.67 -3.96 -9.67
N THR A 132 6.83 -4.56 -9.48
CA THR A 132 8.00 -4.39 -10.36
C THR A 132 8.12 -5.49 -11.40
N GLU A 133 7.62 -6.69 -11.09
CA GLU A 133 7.41 -7.81 -12.01
C GLU A 133 6.05 -8.47 -11.72
N PRO A 134 5.44 -9.21 -12.65
CA PRO A 134 4.20 -9.93 -12.39
C PRO A 134 4.31 -10.80 -11.13
N GLY A 135 3.51 -10.47 -10.12
CA GLY A 135 3.49 -11.11 -8.82
C GLY A 135 4.53 -10.62 -7.81
N VAL A 136 5.45 -9.73 -8.17
CA VAL A 136 6.44 -9.19 -7.22
C VAL A 136 6.11 -7.74 -6.88
N VAL A 137 5.67 -7.51 -5.64
CA VAL A 137 5.46 -6.19 -5.07
C VAL A 137 6.69 -5.80 -4.27
N GLN A 138 7.37 -4.73 -4.68
CA GLN A 138 8.48 -4.18 -3.90
C GLN A 138 8.03 -2.98 -3.08
N TYR A 139 8.50 -2.91 -1.84
CA TYR A 139 8.22 -1.82 -0.93
C TYR A 139 9.48 -1.17 -0.36
N ARG A 140 9.39 0.11 -0.05
CA ARG A 140 10.40 0.79 0.76
C ARG A 140 9.77 1.69 1.80
N TRP A 141 10.49 1.83 2.89
CA TRP A 141 10.20 2.78 3.93
C TRP A 141 11.09 4.01 3.75
N THR A 142 10.48 5.19 3.77
CA THR A 142 11.18 6.47 3.85
C THR A 142 10.59 7.31 4.97
N ARG A 143 11.22 8.44 5.29
CA ARG A 143 10.65 9.44 6.19
C ARG A 143 10.82 10.84 5.63
N SER A 144 10.05 11.78 6.16
CA SER A 144 10.22 13.19 5.83
C SER A 144 11.62 13.67 6.20
N GLN A 145 12.21 14.51 5.36
CA GLN A 145 13.55 15.08 5.58
C GLN A 145 13.60 15.94 6.84
N GLN A 146 12.53 16.69 7.07
CA GLN A 146 12.31 17.54 8.24
C GLN A 146 11.01 17.15 8.95
N ARG A 147 10.77 17.77 10.11
CA ARG A 147 9.50 17.62 10.83
C ARG A 147 8.39 18.41 10.13
N PHE A 148 7.18 17.89 10.19
CA PHE A 148 6.00 18.54 9.64
C PHE A 148 4.83 18.42 10.61
N GLU A 149 4.01 19.46 10.67
CA GLU A 149 2.82 19.52 11.54
C GLU A 149 1.72 18.54 11.08
N SER A 150 1.68 18.16 9.80
CA SER A 150 0.73 17.19 9.25
C SER A 150 1.34 16.32 8.14
N GLU A 151 0.75 15.14 7.93
CA GLU A 151 1.03 14.20 6.84
C GLU A 151 0.91 14.89 5.48
N ALA A 152 -0.10 15.75 5.33
CA ALA A 152 -0.32 16.62 4.19
C ALA A 152 0.88 17.50 3.86
N ALA A 153 1.38 18.21 4.87
CA ALA A 153 2.48 19.14 4.68
C ALA A 153 3.75 18.40 4.26
N ALA A 154 3.99 17.20 4.83
CA ALA A 154 5.10 16.35 4.39
C ALA A 154 4.89 15.82 2.95
N TYR A 155 3.65 15.47 2.59
CA TYR A 155 3.30 14.99 1.27
C TYR A 155 3.55 16.04 0.19
N GLU A 156 3.01 17.24 0.38
CA GLU A 156 3.17 18.36 -0.54
C GLU A 156 4.63 18.79 -0.67
N ALA A 157 5.40 18.73 0.42
CA ALA A 157 6.82 19.02 0.38
C ALA A 157 7.61 18.00 -0.46
N GLY A 158 7.17 16.74 -0.51
CA GLY A 158 7.77 15.69 -1.35
C GLY A 158 9.22 15.33 -1.02
N GLN A 159 9.72 15.75 0.15
CA GLN A 159 11.10 15.59 0.59
C GLN A 159 11.25 14.34 1.47
N TRP A 160 11.54 13.21 0.83
CA TRP A 160 11.66 11.91 1.47
C TRP A 160 13.11 11.43 1.49
N VAL A 161 13.55 10.92 2.63
CA VAL A 161 14.89 10.35 2.81
C VAL A 161 14.80 8.92 3.31
N ASP A 162 15.81 8.12 2.98
CA ASP A 162 15.93 6.74 3.46
C ASP A 162 16.05 6.71 4.98
N ILE A 163 15.45 5.69 5.59
CA ILE A 163 15.51 5.51 7.04
C ILE A 163 16.82 4.82 7.38
N THR A 164 17.55 5.40 8.32
CA THR A 164 18.81 4.83 8.81
C THR A 164 18.54 3.58 9.66
N GLU A 165 19.52 2.69 9.76
CA GLU A 165 19.40 1.52 10.62
C GLU A 165 19.09 1.89 12.07
N GLN A 166 19.73 2.94 12.59
CA GLN A 166 19.48 3.46 13.94
C GLN A 166 18.00 3.85 14.14
N GLU A 167 17.40 4.55 13.17
CA GLU A 167 15.99 4.93 13.22
C GLU A 167 15.08 3.71 13.14
N MET A 168 15.42 2.71 12.31
CA MET A 168 14.68 1.45 12.29
C MET A 168 14.73 0.76 13.66
N ARG A 169 15.90 0.73 14.32
CA ARG A 169 16.06 0.14 15.66
C ARG A 169 15.22 0.88 16.71
N GLN A 170 15.22 2.21 16.65
CA GLN A 170 14.55 3.06 17.62
C GLN A 170 13.03 3.06 17.46
N TYR A 171 12.54 3.08 16.22
CA TYR A 171 11.14 3.35 15.90
C TYR A 171 10.37 2.17 15.31
N GLY A 172 11.04 1.11 14.84
CA GLY A 172 10.39 0.00 14.13
C GLY A 172 9.23 -0.66 14.90
N GLY A 173 9.40 -0.85 16.22
CA GLY A 173 8.33 -1.39 17.07
C GLY A 173 7.11 -0.45 17.17
N TRP A 174 7.33 0.86 17.19
CA TRP A 174 6.26 1.87 17.22
C TRP A 174 5.51 1.96 15.89
N VAL A 175 6.24 1.86 14.77
CA VAL A 175 5.64 1.77 13.43
C VAL A 175 4.77 0.52 13.31
N GLY A 176 5.29 -0.63 13.76
CA GLY A 176 4.53 -1.88 13.80
C GLY A 176 3.24 -1.76 14.60
N GLN A 177 3.30 -1.19 15.81
CA GLN A 177 2.10 -0.94 16.63
C GLN A 177 1.11 0.03 15.98
N ALA A 178 1.60 1.08 15.30
CA ALA A 178 0.74 2.02 14.61
C ALA A 178 0.01 1.37 13.42
N VAL A 179 0.71 0.56 12.64
CA VAL A 179 0.12 -0.23 11.54
C VAL A 179 -0.90 -1.23 12.07
N GLU A 180 -0.56 -1.97 13.12
CA GLU A 180 -1.48 -2.90 13.79
C GLU A 180 -2.74 -2.18 14.28
N GLY A 181 -2.59 -1.04 14.96
CA GLY A 181 -3.70 -0.24 15.43
C GLY A 181 -4.60 0.25 14.29
N MET A 182 -4.00 0.67 13.17
CA MET A 182 -4.73 1.12 11.98
C MET A 182 -5.51 -0.01 11.31
N VAL A 183 -4.87 -1.15 11.06
CA VAL A 183 -5.50 -2.30 10.39
C VAL A 183 -6.60 -2.89 11.27
N ASN A 184 -6.32 -3.18 12.54
CA ASN A 184 -7.30 -3.79 13.45
C ASN A 184 -8.53 -2.89 13.69
N ARG A 185 -8.35 -1.57 13.78
CA ARG A 185 -9.49 -0.64 13.93
C ARG A 185 -10.41 -0.70 12.72
N ARG A 186 -9.85 -0.75 11.51
CA ARG A 186 -10.63 -0.77 10.28
C ARG A 186 -11.29 -2.12 10.02
N GLU A 187 -10.62 -3.22 10.33
CA GLU A 187 -11.24 -4.56 10.28
C GLU A 187 -12.45 -4.65 11.22
N ARG A 188 -12.32 -4.16 12.46
CA ARG A 188 -13.45 -4.10 13.40
C ARG A 188 -14.60 -3.26 12.85
N LEU A 189 -14.32 -2.07 12.31
CA LEU A 189 -15.36 -1.22 11.73
C LEU A 189 -16.07 -1.89 10.54
N ALA A 190 -15.34 -2.64 9.69
CA ALA A 190 -15.92 -3.40 8.59
C ALA A 190 -16.80 -4.57 9.05
N THR A 191 -16.45 -5.23 10.16
CA THR A 191 -17.26 -6.33 10.74
C THR A 191 -18.55 -5.81 11.38
N PHE A 192 -18.56 -4.60 11.94
CA PHE A 192 -19.75 -4.04 12.60
C PHE A 192 -20.74 -3.35 11.65
N SER A 193 -20.31 -2.86 10.48
CA SER A 193 -21.17 -2.06 9.59
C SER A 193 -21.82 -2.85 8.45
N GLY A 194 -21.42 -4.11 8.18
CA GLY A 194 -22.02 -4.95 7.12
C GLY A 194 -21.94 -4.37 5.69
N VAL A 195 -21.25 -3.24 5.53
CA VAL A 195 -21.12 -2.47 4.30
C VAL A 195 -19.63 -2.28 4.09
N VAL A 196 -19.11 -2.79 2.97
CA VAL A 196 -17.73 -2.51 2.52
C VAL A 196 -17.69 -1.06 2.03
N GLY A 197 -17.67 -0.14 3.00
CA GLY A 197 -17.53 1.29 2.77
C GLY A 197 -16.09 1.71 3.01
N VAL A 198 -15.48 2.33 2.01
CA VAL A 198 -14.23 3.08 2.16
C VAL A 198 -14.50 4.22 3.15
N VAL A 199 -14.10 4.06 4.41
CA VAL A 199 -14.18 5.12 5.42
C VAL A 199 -12.84 5.82 5.47
N ILE A 200 -12.83 7.07 5.04
CA ILE A 200 -11.73 8.02 5.18
C ILE A 200 -12.13 8.98 6.32
N GLU A 201 -11.40 9.00 7.45
CA GLU A 201 -11.53 10.05 8.49
C GLU A 201 -10.15 10.51 9.06
N VAL A 202 -10.00 11.82 9.34
CA VAL A 202 -8.79 12.67 9.54
C VAL A 202 -8.98 13.46 10.83
N MET A 203 -7.97 13.56 11.69
CA MET A 203 -7.93 14.60 12.73
C MET A 203 -6.72 15.50 12.52
N GLY A 204 -6.98 16.80 12.32
CA GLY A 204 -6.00 17.90 12.28
C GLY A 204 -5.88 18.54 10.89
N ASP A 205 -6.05 19.86 10.82
CA ASP A 205 -6.23 20.64 9.59
C ASP A 205 -5.24 20.32 8.45
N ALA A 206 -5.82 20.23 7.24
CA ALA A 206 -5.24 20.07 5.91
C ALA A 206 -4.84 18.64 5.45
N ALA A 207 -5.56 18.17 4.40
CA ALA A 207 -5.26 17.29 3.25
C ALA A 207 -4.51 15.94 3.36
N THR A 208 -5.19 14.78 3.28
CA THR A 208 -4.55 13.52 2.83
C THR A 208 -5.47 12.73 1.90
N GLY A 209 -4.98 12.42 0.69
CA GLY A 209 -5.66 11.62 -0.33
C GLY A 209 -5.01 10.25 -0.53
N PHE A 210 -5.80 9.25 -0.91
CA PHE A 210 -5.35 7.95 -1.40
C PHE A 210 -5.32 7.99 -2.93
N PHE A 211 -4.21 7.58 -3.55
CA PHE A 211 -4.12 7.37 -5.00
C PHE A 211 -4.02 5.87 -5.30
N SER A 212 -5.13 5.28 -5.79
CA SER A 212 -5.15 3.96 -6.43
C SER A 212 -5.52 4.17 -7.90
N GLY A 213 -4.54 3.99 -8.78
CA GLY A 213 -4.77 4.11 -10.23
C GLY A 213 -5.41 2.84 -10.78
N ALA A 214 -6.75 2.78 -10.82
CA ALA A 214 -7.52 1.89 -11.70
C ALA A 214 -8.87 2.56 -12.06
N ILE A 215 -9.19 2.54 -13.35
CA ILE A 215 -10.22 3.32 -14.08
C ILE A 215 -11.66 2.81 -13.81
N PHE A 216 -12.66 3.71 -13.89
CA PHE A 216 -14.03 3.61 -14.49
C PHE A 216 -14.92 4.68 -13.80
N GLY A 217 -15.65 5.60 -14.42
CA GLY A 217 -16.45 5.51 -15.65
C GLY A 217 -17.93 5.65 -15.28
N ARG A 218 -18.49 6.87 -15.41
CA ARG A 218 -19.93 7.26 -15.43
C ARG A 218 -20.81 7.07 -14.17
N MET A 219 -21.41 8.20 -13.72
CA MET A 219 -22.84 8.50 -13.46
C MET A 219 -22.98 9.41 -12.23
N SER A 220 -23.30 10.70 -12.35
CA SER A 220 -24.65 11.30 -12.42
C SER A 220 -24.98 12.07 -11.12
N SER A 221 -25.50 13.27 -11.29
CA SER A 221 -25.82 14.37 -10.35
C SER A 221 -27.05 14.18 -9.44
N GLY A 222 -27.06 14.78 -8.23
CA GLY A 222 -28.29 15.17 -7.49
C GLY A 222 -28.16 15.38 -5.96
N PRO A 223 -28.72 16.45 -5.32
CA PRO A 223 -28.34 16.90 -3.96
C PRO A 223 -29.40 16.67 -2.85
N GLY A 224 -28.95 16.62 -1.58
CA GLY A 224 -29.83 16.68 -0.39
C GLY A 224 -29.06 16.67 0.95
N ILE A 225 -29.28 17.70 1.78
CA ILE A 225 -28.56 18.05 3.02
C ILE A 225 -29.24 17.47 4.27
N GLN A 226 -28.47 16.99 5.27
CA GLN A 226 -28.85 17.07 6.70
C GLN A 226 -27.63 16.85 7.66
N ARG A 227 -27.37 17.83 8.54
CA ARG A 227 -26.65 17.74 9.84
C ARG A 227 -27.71 17.63 10.96
N PRO A 228 -27.48 17.19 12.24
CA PRO A 228 -26.29 17.35 13.14
C PRO A 228 -26.09 16.10 14.09
N PRO A 229 -25.43 16.08 15.29
CA PRO A 229 -24.63 17.07 16.04
C PRO A 229 -23.22 16.61 16.52
N ALA A 230 -22.55 17.51 17.25
CA ALA A 230 -21.17 17.48 17.73
C ALA A 230 -20.85 16.39 18.76
N GLN A 231 -19.81 15.60 18.51
CA GLN A 231 -18.97 14.92 19.51
C GLN A 231 -17.67 14.44 18.83
N GLY A 232 -16.56 14.55 19.55
CA GLY A 232 -15.18 14.39 19.05
C GLY A 232 -14.96 13.13 18.20
N GLY A 233 -14.54 13.36 16.96
CA GLY A 233 -14.26 12.36 15.94
C GLY A 233 -13.82 13.13 14.70
N GLY A 234 -12.66 12.80 14.14
CA GLY A 234 -12.04 13.62 13.10
C GLY A 234 -12.65 13.42 11.72
N GLN A 235 -12.92 14.51 11.00
CA GLN A 235 -13.60 14.56 9.69
C GLN A 235 -12.61 14.68 8.50
N VAL A 236 -12.90 14.10 7.31
CA VAL A 236 -12.09 14.20 6.03
C VAL A 236 -12.80 14.95 4.90
N ILE A 237 -11.99 15.64 4.09
CA ILE A 237 -12.34 16.35 2.84
C ILE A 237 -11.46 15.81 1.66
N PRO A 238 -11.99 15.65 0.43
CA PRO A 238 -11.21 15.28 -0.77
C PRO A 238 -10.44 16.46 -1.41
N PHE A 239 -9.24 16.22 -1.97
CA PHE A 239 -8.42 17.25 -2.67
C PHE A 239 -8.22 16.95 -4.17
N PRO A 240 -8.09 18.01 -5.01
CA PRO A 240 -8.00 17.90 -6.47
C PRO A 240 -6.61 17.44 -6.98
N ALA A 241 -6.57 16.97 -8.23
CA ALA A 241 -5.37 16.47 -8.90
C ALA A 241 -4.27 17.54 -9.07
N ARG A 242 -3.01 17.09 -8.99
CA ARG A 242 -1.78 17.88 -9.18
C ARG A 242 -1.82 18.67 -10.52
N PRO A 243 -1.54 19.98 -10.56
CA PRO A 243 -1.25 20.66 -11.81
C PRO A 243 0.01 20.06 -12.45
N GLY A 244 0.01 19.88 -13.77
CA GLY A 244 1.21 19.46 -14.51
C GLY A 244 2.39 20.43 -14.31
N PRO A 245 3.62 20.00 -14.63
CA PRO A 245 4.81 20.85 -14.47
C PRO A 245 4.63 22.16 -15.24
N THR A 246 4.64 23.28 -14.52
CA THR A 246 4.71 24.62 -15.11
C THR A 246 6.03 24.79 -15.84
N VAL A 247 5.94 25.17 -17.11
CA VAL A 247 7.07 25.62 -17.94
C VAL A 247 7.86 26.68 -17.15
N PRO A 248 9.21 26.60 -17.08
CA PRO A 248 9.99 27.63 -16.41
C PRO A 248 9.73 28.99 -17.06
N PRO A 249 9.69 30.10 -16.29
CA PRO A 249 9.44 31.41 -16.85
C PRO A 249 10.49 31.75 -17.92
N ASN A 250 10.01 32.24 -19.06
CA ASN A 250 10.83 32.77 -20.13
C ASN A 250 11.86 33.77 -19.58
N GLN A 251 13.11 33.54 -19.98
CA GLN A 251 14.20 34.51 -20.14
C GLN A 251 14.00 35.87 -19.45
N VAL A 252 14.76 36.08 -18.38
CA VAL A 252 15.05 37.42 -17.88
C VAL A 252 15.64 38.24 -19.04
N PRO A 253 15.11 39.45 -19.36
CA PRO A 253 15.69 40.30 -20.38
C PRO A 253 17.15 40.62 -20.02
N ALA A 254 18.05 40.40 -20.98
CA ALA A 254 19.44 40.81 -20.85
C ALA A 254 19.52 42.30 -20.52
N ALA A 255 20.16 42.65 -19.40
CA ALA A 255 20.51 44.02 -19.09
C ALA A 255 21.51 44.51 -20.15
N ALA A 256 21.04 45.40 -21.02
CA ALA A 256 21.87 46.11 -21.97
C ALA A 256 22.79 47.10 -21.22
N GLY A 257 24.10 46.86 -21.34
CA GLY A 257 25.15 47.88 -21.51
C GLY A 257 25.35 48.94 -20.44
N MET A 258 26.52 48.92 -19.81
CA MET A 258 27.31 50.14 -19.67
C MET A 258 28.79 49.86 -19.95
N SER A 259 29.26 50.49 -21.03
CA SER A 259 30.66 50.60 -21.43
C SER A 259 31.38 51.56 -20.48
N LEU A 260 32.58 51.19 -20.02
CA LEU A 260 33.50 52.10 -19.33
C LEU A 260 34.36 52.85 -20.37
N PRO A 261 34.52 54.17 -20.27
CA PRO A 261 35.49 54.89 -21.07
C PRO A 261 36.90 54.87 -20.43
N ARG A 262 37.84 54.36 -21.25
CA ARG A 262 39.32 54.46 -21.26
C ARG A 262 40.11 54.35 -19.95
#